data_AF-A0A533ZEA9-F1
#
_entry.id   AF-A0A533ZEA9-F1
#
_cell.length_a   1.000
_cell.length_b   1.000
_cell.length_c   1.000
_cell.angle_alpha   90.00
_cell.angle_beta   90.00
_cell.angle_gamma   90.00
#
_symmetry.space_group_name_H-M   'P 1'
#
loop_
_entity.id
_entity.type
_entity.pdbx_description
1 polymer ?
#
loop_
_entity_poly.entity_id
_entity_poly.type
_entity_poly.pdbx_seq_one_letter_code
_entity_poly.pdbx_strand_id
1 'polypeptide(L)'
;MDTVKKKLRETRFYLRQLLEQRQLAFSDPEEFDFCLSAFLCAARSIDYRLRHLYKAKYKTFYTKWERTLQPPERGLLKLMVDDRNLEVHEAGSSRLKQEERIPVSQRYQDKSGTMTVTGPRGAPPAQIVKPVYAFHIDGQLVPVDECCGKYLELLEQLVADFSRHA
;
A
#
# COMPACT_ATOMS: atom_id res chain seq x y z
N MET A 1 1.07 3.09 24.80
CA MET A 1 0.19 3.17 23.61
C MET A 1 0.60 4.28 22.62
N ASP A 2 1.12 5.42 23.07
CA ASP A 2 1.41 6.57 22.18
C ASP A 2 2.39 6.28 21.05
N THR A 3 3.41 5.45 21.31
CA THR A 3 4.37 5.03 20.27
C THR A 3 3.74 4.15 19.19
N VAL A 4 2.70 3.38 19.52
CA VAL A 4 1.91 2.59 18.56
C VAL A 4 1.03 3.52 17.73
N LYS A 5 0.33 4.46 18.38
CA LYS A 5 -0.48 5.49 17.70
C LYS A 5 0.35 6.36 16.77
N LYS A 6 1.61 6.68 17.14
CA LYS A 6 2.56 7.37 16.26
C LYS A 6 2.82 6.55 14.99
N LYS A 7 3.05 5.24 15.11
CA LYS A 7 3.27 4.38 13.95
C LYS A 7 2.04 4.27 13.05
N LEU A 8 0.82 4.24 13.60
CA LEU A 8 -0.40 4.35 12.78
C LEU A 8 -0.44 5.64 11.94
N ARG A 9 -0.09 6.79 12.54
CA ARG A 9 -0.02 8.06 11.79
C ARG A 9 1.05 8.03 10.70
N GLU A 10 2.19 7.41 10.97
CA GLU A 10 3.27 7.23 10.00
C GLU A 10 2.85 6.31 8.85
N THR A 11 2.19 5.18 9.13
CA THR A 11 1.64 4.29 8.09
C THR A 11 0.59 5.01 7.24
N ARG A 12 -0.33 5.78 7.86
CA ARG A 12 -1.29 6.63 7.14
C ARG A 12 -0.61 7.66 6.25
N PHE A 13 0.50 8.25 6.71
CA PHE A 13 1.26 9.22 5.93
C PHE A 13 1.81 8.58 4.66
N TYR A 14 2.49 7.44 4.76
CA TYR A 14 3.05 6.77 3.58
C TYR A 14 1.98 6.19 2.65
N LEU A 15 0.80 5.79 3.16
CA LEU A 15 -0.32 5.44 2.29
C LEU A 15 -0.78 6.64 1.44
N ARG A 16 -0.84 7.84 2.01
CA ARG A 16 -1.15 9.04 1.23
C ARG A 16 -0.09 9.32 0.17
N GLN A 17 1.19 9.17 0.50
CA GLN A 17 2.26 9.32 -0.48
C GLN A 17 2.14 8.30 -1.63
N LEU A 18 1.81 7.03 -1.32
CA LEU A 18 1.54 6.01 -2.34
C LEU A 18 0.37 6.38 -3.26
N LEU A 19 -0.72 6.88 -2.68
CA LEU A 19 -1.88 7.34 -3.43
C LEU A 19 -1.55 8.55 -4.32
N GLU A 20 -0.69 9.45 -3.85
CA GLU A 20 -0.21 10.58 -4.63
C GLU A 20 0.65 10.12 -5.81
N GLN A 21 1.60 9.20 -5.58
CA GLN A 21 2.43 8.62 -6.64
C GLN A 21 1.57 7.90 -7.68
N ARG A 22 0.56 7.15 -7.26
CA ARG A 22 -0.41 6.51 -8.16
C ARG A 22 -1.14 7.52 -9.05
N GLN A 23 -1.32 8.78 -8.64
CA GLN A 23 -2.05 9.77 -9.45
C GLN A 23 -1.19 10.39 -10.56
N LEU A 24 0.14 10.27 -10.49
CA LEU A 24 1.06 10.87 -11.44
C LEU A 24 1.20 10.01 -12.70
N ALA A 25 1.02 10.61 -13.87
CA ALA A 25 1.35 10.02 -15.16
C ALA A 25 2.86 9.92 -15.36
N PHE A 26 3.60 10.89 -14.84
CA PHE A 26 5.05 10.99 -14.97
C PHE A 26 5.72 10.97 -13.59
N SER A 27 5.59 9.86 -12.86
CA SER A 27 6.36 9.63 -11.62
C SER A 27 7.65 8.86 -11.90
N ASP A 28 8.67 9.11 -11.08
CA ASP A 28 9.80 8.20 -10.97
C ASP A 28 9.33 6.87 -10.34
N PRO A 29 9.53 5.71 -11.01
CA PRO A 29 9.23 4.41 -10.43
C PRO A 29 9.87 4.17 -9.06
N GLU A 30 11.07 4.73 -8.80
CA GLU A 30 11.76 4.57 -7.52
C GLU A 30 11.02 5.28 -6.38
N GLU A 31 10.36 6.41 -6.64
CA GLU A 31 9.59 7.10 -5.61
C GLU A 31 8.40 6.28 -5.12
N PHE A 32 7.73 5.55 -6.04
CA PHE A 32 6.68 4.61 -5.66
C PHE A 32 7.25 3.51 -4.76
N ASP A 33 8.40 2.95 -5.12
CA ASP A 33 9.06 1.87 -4.40
C ASP A 33 9.49 2.30 -3.00
N PHE A 34 10.08 3.50 -2.86
CA PHE A 34 10.41 4.09 -1.57
C PHE A 34 9.18 4.29 -0.70
N CYS A 35 8.08 4.78 -1.27
CA CYS A 35 6.83 4.96 -0.54
C CYS A 35 6.24 3.62 -0.07
N LEU A 36 6.28 2.58 -0.91
CA LEU A 36 5.78 1.25 -0.55
C LEU A 36 6.63 0.63 0.55
N SER A 37 7.95 0.66 0.41
CA SER A 37 8.90 0.16 1.39
C SER A 37 8.71 0.83 2.75
N ALA A 38 8.59 2.16 2.75
CA ALA A 38 8.34 2.95 3.96
C ALA A 38 6.98 2.62 4.60
N PHE A 39 5.92 2.45 3.80
CA PHE A 39 4.62 2.02 4.27
C PHE A 39 4.69 0.65 4.97
N LEU A 40 5.27 -0.35 4.30
CA LEU A 40 5.39 -1.72 4.83
C LEU A 40 6.21 -1.76 6.13
N CYS A 41 7.31 -0.99 6.19
CA CYS A 41 8.13 -0.86 7.39
C CYS A 41 7.40 -0.19 8.55
N ALA A 42 6.69 0.91 8.29
CA ALA A 42 5.90 1.62 9.29
C ALA A 42 4.74 0.74 9.81
N ALA A 43 4.03 0.07 8.91
CA ALA A 43 2.94 -0.86 9.22
C ALA A 43 3.43 -2.01 10.12
N ARG A 44 4.52 -2.69 9.74
CA ARG A 44 5.08 -3.78 10.54
C ARG A 44 5.52 -3.34 11.93
N SER A 45 5.97 -2.08 12.06
CA SER A 45 6.38 -1.51 13.34
C SER A 45 5.25 -1.41 14.36
N ILE A 46 3.98 -1.42 13.94
CA ILE A 46 2.80 -1.39 14.83
C ILE A 46 2.74 -2.68 15.65
N ASP A 47 2.62 -3.83 14.97
CA ASP A 47 2.62 -5.16 15.62
C ASP A 47 3.92 -5.38 16.40
N TYR A 48 5.08 -5.00 15.85
CA TYR A 48 6.36 -5.11 16.56
C TYR A 48 6.33 -4.38 17.91
N ARG A 49 5.86 -3.13 17.95
CA ARG A 49 5.76 -2.36 19.20
C ARG A 49 4.79 -2.98 20.18
N LEU A 50 3.64 -3.45 19.71
CA LEU A 50 2.67 -4.13 20.56
C LEU A 50 3.26 -5.40 21.21
N ARG A 51 3.98 -6.22 20.44
CA ARG A 51 4.70 -7.40 20.96
C ARG A 51 5.72 -7.04 22.03
N HIS A 52 6.51 -6.00 21.82
CA HIS A 52 7.61 -5.66 22.74
C HIS A 52 7.13 -4.96 24.02
N LEU A 53 6.15 -4.07 23.90
CA LEU A 53 5.63 -3.31 25.03
C LEU A 53 4.76 -4.17 25.95
N TYR A 54 3.95 -5.06 25.37
CA TYR A 54 2.91 -5.78 26.12
C TYR A 54 3.13 -7.30 26.18
N LYS A 55 4.17 -7.82 25.49
CA LYS A 55 4.69 -9.19 25.62
C LYS A 55 3.59 -10.26 25.61
N ALA A 56 3.49 -11.04 26.69
CA ALA A 56 2.54 -12.15 26.82
C ALA A 56 1.08 -11.69 26.67
N LYS A 57 0.72 -10.51 27.20
CA LYS A 57 -0.63 -9.96 27.08
C LYS A 57 -1.02 -9.78 25.62
N TYR A 58 -0.12 -9.19 24.82
CA TYR A 58 -0.37 -9.03 23.39
C TYR A 58 -0.37 -10.35 22.65
N LYS A 59 0.54 -11.29 22.97
CA LYS A 59 0.56 -12.62 22.32
C LYS A 59 -0.79 -13.34 22.49
N THR A 60 -1.31 -13.41 23.71
CA THR A 60 -2.60 -14.06 23.99
C THR A 60 -3.77 -13.35 23.32
N PHE A 61 -3.76 -12.02 23.32
CA PHE A 61 -4.77 -11.22 22.62
C PHE A 61 -4.72 -11.46 21.10
N TYR A 62 -3.55 -11.32 20.48
CA TYR A 62 -3.37 -11.39 19.03
C TYR A 62 -3.84 -12.73 18.48
N THR A 63 -3.49 -13.85 19.13
CA THR A 63 -3.95 -15.18 18.70
C THR A 63 -5.48 -15.31 18.74
N LYS A 64 -6.16 -14.64 19.67
CA LYS A 64 -7.64 -14.63 19.71
C LYS A 64 -8.21 -13.69 18.64
N TRP A 65 -7.65 -12.49 18.52
CA TRP A 65 -8.06 -11.47 17.55
C TRP A 65 -7.89 -11.95 16.10
N GLU A 66 -6.77 -12.58 15.75
CA GLU A 66 -6.55 -13.09 14.40
C GLU A 66 -7.58 -14.17 14.01
N ARG A 67 -8.09 -14.93 14.98
CA ARG A 67 -9.16 -15.93 14.74
C ARG A 67 -10.52 -15.30 14.48
N THR A 68 -10.76 -14.05 14.89
CA THR A 68 -12.03 -13.35 14.60
C THR A 68 -12.07 -12.77 13.20
N LEU A 69 -10.93 -12.63 12.53
CA LEU A 69 -10.85 -12.14 11.15
C LEU A 69 -11.49 -13.12 10.18
N GLN A 70 -12.08 -12.60 9.11
CA GLN A 70 -12.56 -13.40 7.99
C GLN A 70 -11.39 -13.99 7.19
N PRO A 71 -11.58 -15.09 6.44
CA PRO A 71 -10.51 -15.70 5.66
C PRO A 71 -9.76 -14.73 4.73
N PRO A 72 -10.43 -13.82 3.97
CA PRO A 72 -9.74 -12.86 3.12
C PRO A 72 -8.87 -11.86 3.91
N GLU A 73 -9.33 -11.44 5.09
CA GLU A 73 -8.59 -10.50 5.94
C GLU A 73 -7.32 -11.14 6.51
N ARG A 74 -7.40 -12.42 6.94
CA ARG A 74 -6.22 -13.19 7.34
C ARG A 74 -5.25 -13.40 6.18
N GLY A 75 -5.77 -13.68 4.99
CA GLY A 75 -4.98 -13.80 3.77
C GLY A 75 -4.20 -12.53 3.46
N LEU A 76 -4.89 -11.38 3.48
CA LEU A 76 -4.27 -10.07 3.30
C LEU A 76 -3.23 -9.76 4.38
N LEU A 77 -3.53 -10.05 5.65
CA LEU A 77 -2.60 -9.83 6.75
C LEU A 77 -1.30 -10.63 6.54
N LYS A 78 -1.43 -11.90 6.14
CA LYS A 78 -0.28 -12.76 5.84
C LYS A 78 0.50 -12.23 4.65
N LEU A 79 -0.18 -11.92 3.54
CA LEU A 79 0.43 -11.39 2.32
C LEU A 79 1.31 -10.17 2.63
N MET A 80 0.79 -9.19 3.37
CA MET A 80 1.53 -7.96 3.64
C MET A 80 2.73 -8.16 4.57
N VAL A 81 2.66 -9.15 5.48
CA VAL A 81 3.80 -9.53 6.32
C VAL A 81 4.88 -10.21 5.49
N ASP A 82 4.49 -11.14 4.60
CA ASP A 82 5.41 -11.83 3.72
C ASP A 82 6.06 -10.85 2.74
N ASP A 83 5.27 -9.99 2.10
CA ASP A 83 5.73 -9.00 1.12
C ASP A 83 6.74 -8.02 1.72
N ARG A 84 6.49 -7.56 2.95
CA ARG A 84 7.46 -6.76 3.70
C ARG A 84 8.77 -7.52 3.89
N ASN A 85 8.73 -8.82 4.20
CA ASN A 85 9.96 -9.59 4.39
C ASN A 85 10.75 -9.70 3.09
N LEU A 86 10.07 -9.91 1.95
CA LEU A 86 10.71 -9.87 0.63
C LEU A 86 11.34 -8.50 0.35
N GLU A 87 10.61 -7.43 0.63
CA GLU A 87 11.04 -6.05 0.44
C GLU A 87 12.30 -5.69 1.26
N VAL A 88 12.38 -6.16 2.52
CA VAL A 88 13.47 -5.79 3.43
C VAL A 88 14.66 -6.74 3.36
N HIS A 89 14.41 -8.03 3.09
CA HIS A 89 15.42 -9.08 3.25
C HIS A 89 15.78 -9.82 1.96
N GLU A 90 15.04 -9.62 0.87
CA GLU A 90 15.24 -10.34 -0.39
C GLU A 90 15.36 -9.36 -1.57
N ALA A 91 14.70 -9.65 -2.69
CA ALA A 91 14.85 -8.94 -3.96
C ALA A 91 13.85 -7.78 -4.16
N GLY A 92 13.04 -7.44 -3.15
CA GLY A 92 11.97 -6.45 -3.25
C GLY A 92 10.56 -7.05 -3.16
N SER A 93 9.56 -6.19 -3.02
CA SER A 93 8.14 -6.58 -2.93
C SER A 93 7.66 -7.34 -4.17
N SER A 94 6.76 -8.30 -3.94
CA SER A 94 6.13 -9.20 -4.92
C SER A 94 5.13 -8.52 -5.86
N ARG A 95 4.99 -7.19 -5.79
CA ARG A 95 4.10 -6.42 -6.67
C ARG A 95 4.45 -6.66 -8.14
N LEU A 96 3.41 -6.71 -8.97
CA LEU A 96 3.53 -6.77 -10.41
C LEU A 96 3.40 -5.37 -10.98
N LYS A 97 4.30 -5.01 -11.89
CA LYS A 97 4.22 -3.79 -12.69
C LYS A 97 3.38 -4.05 -13.94
N GLN A 98 2.40 -3.18 -14.18
CA GLN A 98 1.55 -3.17 -15.36
C GLN A 98 1.59 -1.79 -16.00
N GLU A 99 1.08 -1.70 -17.22
CA GLU A 99 0.95 -0.45 -17.96
C GLU A 99 -0.53 -0.07 -18.12
N GLU A 100 -0.87 1.12 -17.68
CA GLU A 100 -2.12 1.78 -18.00
C GLU A 100 -1.89 2.74 -19.18
N ARG A 101 -2.73 2.65 -20.22
CA ARG A 101 -2.64 3.50 -21.42
C ARG A 101 -3.76 4.53 -21.43
N ILE A 102 -3.39 5.80 -21.31
CA ILE A 102 -4.34 6.92 -21.26
C ILE A 102 -4.33 7.63 -22.62
N PRO A 103 -5.44 7.62 -23.38
CA PRO A 103 -5.52 8.34 -24.65
C PRO A 103 -5.56 9.85 -24.41
N VAL A 104 -4.75 10.61 -25.16
CA VAL A 104 -4.67 12.07 -25.10
C VAL A 104 -4.97 12.65 -26.48
N SER A 105 -6.12 13.29 -26.60
CA SER A 105 -6.59 13.90 -27.86
C SER A 105 -6.08 15.32 -28.06
N GLN A 106 -5.92 16.11 -27.00
CA GLN A 106 -5.46 17.50 -27.07
C GLN A 106 -4.63 17.91 -25.87
N ARG A 107 -5.15 17.69 -24.66
CA ARG A 107 -4.51 18.11 -23.42
C ARG A 107 -4.70 17.07 -22.33
N TYR A 108 -3.63 16.76 -21.64
CA TYR A 108 -3.63 15.99 -20.40
C TYR A 108 -3.06 16.87 -19.28
N GLN A 109 -3.64 16.80 -18.08
CA GLN A 109 -3.14 17.53 -16.92
C GLN A 109 -3.37 16.73 -15.64
N ASP A 110 -2.30 16.61 -14.85
CA ASP A 110 -2.33 16.05 -13.51
C ASP A 110 -1.31 16.78 -12.61
N LYS A 111 -0.95 16.19 -11.48
CA LYS A 111 0.06 16.74 -10.57
C LYS A 111 1.50 16.63 -11.08
N SER A 112 1.78 15.78 -12.08
CA SER A 112 3.09 15.66 -12.71
C SER A 112 3.31 16.68 -13.84
N GLY A 113 2.24 17.27 -14.38
CA GLY A 113 2.35 18.40 -15.30
C GLY A 113 1.20 18.50 -16.30
N THR A 114 1.43 19.26 -17.36
CA THR A 114 0.51 19.40 -18.49
C THR A 114 1.19 18.93 -19.77
N MET A 115 0.56 18.01 -20.49
CA MET A 115 0.97 17.58 -21.82
C MET A 115 -0.03 18.10 -22.85
N THR A 116 0.47 18.73 -23.91
CA THR A 116 -0.34 19.17 -25.05
C THR A 116 0.10 18.41 -26.29
N VAL A 117 -0.87 17.85 -27.02
CA VAL A 117 -0.64 17.06 -28.22
C VAL A 117 -1.15 17.85 -29.41
N THR A 118 -0.27 18.11 -30.38
CA THR A 118 -0.64 18.76 -31.65
C THR A 118 -0.33 17.80 -32.78
N GLY A 119 -1.30 17.57 -33.67
CA GLY A 119 -1.15 16.66 -34.80
C GLY A 119 -2.14 16.99 -35.93
N PRO A 120 -1.91 16.45 -37.14
CA PRO A 120 -2.79 16.65 -38.27
C PRO A 120 -4.18 16.06 -38.00
N ARG A 121 -5.20 16.64 -38.64
CA ARG A 121 -6.59 16.18 -38.50
C ARG A 121 -6.71 14.72 -38.95
N GLY A 122 -7.22 13.85 -38.07
CA GLY A 122 -7.36 12.42 -38.33
C GLY A 122 -6.19 11.56 -37.83
N ALA A 123 -5.15 12.14 -37.24
CA ALA A 123 -4.13 11.36 -36.54
C ALA A 123 -4.73 10.59 -35.35
N PRO A 124 -4.27 9.37 -35.06
CA PRO A 124 -4.67 8.65 -33.85
C PRO A 124 -4.26 9.42 -32.59
N PRO A 125 -5.02 9.32 -31.48
CA PRO A 125 -4.66 9.98 -30.22
C PRO A 125 -3.28 9.51 -29.73
N ALA A 126 -2.49 10.44 -29.17
CA ALA A 126 -1.30 10.06 -28.44
C ALA A 126 -1.70 9.25 -27.19
N GLN A 127 -0.77 8.46 -26.65
CA GLN A 127 -1.00 7.67 -25.45
C GLN A 127 0.05 8.01 -24.40
N ILE A 128 -0.39 8.29 -23.18
CA ILE A 128 0.47 8.25 -22.00
C ILE A 128 0.50 6.81 -21.52
N VAL A 129 1.69 6.25 -21.35
CA VAL A 129 1.90 4.94 -20.72
C VAL A 129 2.33 5.19 -19.29
N LYS A 130 1.51 4.75 -18.34
CA LYS A 130 1.70 4.98 -16.92
C LYS A 130 1.91 3.63 -16.20
N PRO A 131 2.94 3.49 -15.34
CA PRO A 131 3.08 2.29 -14.54
C PRO A 131 1.97 2.22 -13.48
N VAL A 132 1.36 1.05 -13.35
CA VAL A 132 0.44 0.73 -12.25
C VAL A 132 0.90 -0.55 -11.57
N TYR A 133 0.74 -0.63 -10.26
CA TYR A 133 1.25 -1.74 -9.47
C TYR A 133 0.11 -2.48 -8.78
N ALA A 134 0.16 -3.80 -8.84
CA ALA A 134 -0.86 -4.67 -8.25
C ALA A 134 -0.24 -5.88 -7.55
N PHE A 135 -0.92 -6.38 -6.53
CA PHE A 135 -0.64 -7.69 -5.95
C PHE A 135 -1.54 -8.75 -6.58
N HIS A 136 -1.05 -9.98 -6.63
CA HIS A 136 -1.85 -11.13 -7.02
C HIS A 136 -2.46 -11.77 -5.76
N ILE A 137 -3.79 -11.67 -5.61
CA ILE A 137 -4.54 -12.18 -4.46
C ILE A 137 -5.66 -13.07 -4.99
N ASP A 138 -5.66 -14.35 -4.62
CA ASP A 138 -6.70 -15.33 -4.99
C ASP A 138 -7.02 -15.36 -6.51
N GLY A 139 -6.00 -15.29 -7.36
CA GLY A 139 -6.17 -15.30 -8.81
C GLY A 139 -6.46 -13.93 -9.43
N GLN A 140 -6.62 -12.89 -8.62
CA GLN A 140 -6.97 -11.54 -9.08
C GLN A 140 -5.84 -10.54 -8.85
N LEU A 141 -5.78 -9.55 -9.74
CA LEU A 141 -4.86 -8.43 -9.61
C LEU A 141 -5.57 -7.32 -8.84
N VAL A 142 -5.07 -7.02 -7.65
CA VAL A 142 -5.61 -5.98 -6.77
C VAL A 142 -4.60 -4.84 -6.68
N PRO A 143 -4.98 -3.58 -6.92
CA PRO A 143 -4.07 -2.45 -6.82
C PRO A 143 -3.34 -2.40 -5.47
N VAL A 144 -2.04 -2.08 -5.50
CA VAL A 144 -1.19 -2.04 -4.30
C VAL A 144 -1.77 -1.10 -3.24
N ASP A 145 -2.23 0.08 -3.65
CA ASP A 145 -2.79 1.09 -2.76
C ASP A 145 -4.12 0.65 -2.12
N GLU A 146 -4.95 -0.09 -2.85
CA GLU A 146 -6.17 -0.70 -2.28
C GLU A 146 -5.81 -1.75 -1.22
N CYS A 147 -4.82 -2.60 -1.51
CA CYS A 147 -4.33 -3.61 -0.55
C CYS A 147 -3.75 -2.93 0.69
N CYS A 148 -2.90 -1.92 0.51
CA CYS A 148 -2.30 -1.14 1.59
C CYS A 148 -3.37 -0.44 2.43
N GLY A 149 -4.41 0.11 1.80
CA GLY A 149 -5.57 0.70 2.48
C GLY A 149 -6.29 -0.30 3.39
N LYS A 150 -6.71 -1.44 2.85
CA LYS A 150 -7.36 -2.50 3.62
C LYS A 150 -6.48 -3.06 4.74
N TYR A 151 -5.18 -3.20 4.49
CA TYR A 151 -4.24 -3.64 5.52
C TYR A 151 -4.11 -2.62 6.66
N LEU A 152 -4.05 -1.32 6.34
CA LEU A 152 -4.06 -0.28 7.36
C LEU A 152 -5.35 -0.32 8.20
N GLU A 153 -6.52 -0.53 7.60
CA GLU A 153 -7.78 -0.69 8.32
C GLU A 153 -7.73 -1.84 9.34
N LEU A 154 -7.18 -2.99 8.95
CA LEU A 154 -6.97 -4.12 9.86
C LEU A 154 -6.01 -3.76 11.02
N LEU A 155 -4.96 -2.99 10.77
CA LEU A 155 -4.03 -2.54 11.80
C LEU A 155 -4.66 -1.51 12.75
N GLU A 156 -5.53 -0.65 12.23
CA GLU A 156 -6.31 0.29 13.04
C GLU A 156 -7.28 -0.44 13.95
N GLN A 157 -7.99 -1.44 13.41
CA GLN A 157 -8.86 -2.32 14.17
C GLN A 157 -8.08 -3.08 15.25
N LEU A 158 -6.93 -3.68 14.90
CA LEU A 158 -6.04 -4.36 15.85
C LEU A 158 -5.69 -3.47 17.04
N VAL A 159 -5.28 -2.23 16.78
CA VAL A 159 -4.89 -1.27 17.83
C VAL A 159 -6.09 -0.84 18.66
N ALA A 160 -7.24 -0.59 18.04
CA ALA A 160 -8.47 -0.22 18.74
C ALA A 160 -8.96 -1.35 19.65
N ASP A 161 -9.01 -2.58 19.13
CA ASP A 161 -9.43 -3.78 19.85
C ASP A 161 -8.48 -4.08 21.01
N PHE A 162 -7.17 -4.02 20.76
CA PHE A 162 -6.20 -4.21 21.82
C PHE A 162 -6.33 -3.15 22.91
N SER A 163 -6.51 -1.87 22.53
CA SER A 163 -6.67 -0.78 23.50
C SER A 163 -7.91 -0.93 24.39
N ARG A 164 -8.96 -1.60 23.93
CA ARG A 164 -10.16 -1.92 24.73
C ARG A 164 -9.94 -3.05 25.74
N HIS A 165 -8.93 -3.90 25.51
CA HIS A 165 -8.58 -5.04 26.35
C HIS A 165 -7.28 -4.83 27.17
N ALA A 166 -6.56 -3.74 26.88
CA ALA A 166 -5.27 -3.37 27.48
C ALA A 166 -5.45 -2.61 28.80
#